data_AF-A0A1I7XPC7-F1
#
_entry.id   AF-A0A1I7XPC7-F1
#
_cell.length_a   1.000
_cell.length_b   1.000
_cell.length_c   1.000
_cell.angle_alpha   90.00
_cell.angle_beta   90.00
_cell.angle_gamma   90.00
#
_symmetry.space_group_name_H-M   'P 1'
#
loop_
_entity.id
_entity.type
_entity.pdbx_description
1 polymer ?
#
loop_
_entity_poly.entity_id
_entity_poly.type
_entity_poly.pdbx_seq_one_letter_code
_entity_poly.pdbx_strand_id
1 'polypeptide(L)'
;MRLRAAIKSSLLVATTLITTSILLLYSFSNFNSSSEGTRQSNFIKVTRIFPQGGDDVIFNQPWDIPEIEVIDEITVFDNQGVEKYLVSNFSFSKGLGNLMFQYASLHSLAKIYGASVILPNSTLLRRAFNLDATFVTDQINEILLARQRDSTVFSKDCCSFTPPSLFRDGSRLSAVIGYLQNPRYFHPIQQEIIRKQFTFIEPVEHMATSFLRTLIFSRALARAHPLFDNLKQPGDEAFETDPDALTEDVFFVGVHVRRGMDITVNERNRRHGHTAAPLRYYELAMNRIREQHENVVFVICSDDPLWARKNFPETDKGL
;
A
#
# COMPACT_ATOMS: atom_id res chain seq x y z
N MET A 1 26.68 20.63 -67.17
CA MET A 1 25.80 21.05 -66.04
C MET A 1 24.64 20.08 -65.74
N ARG A 2 24.15 19.25 -66.68
CA ARG A 2 22.98 18.36 -66.47
C ARG A 2 23.24 17.03 -65.73
N LEU A 3 24.48 16.51 -65.76
CA LEU A 3 24.81 15.22 -65.12
C LEU A 3 24.87 15.29 -63.57
N ARG A 4 25.37 16.40 -63.02
CA ARG A 4 25.45 16.60 -61.55
C ARG A 4 24.07 16.83 -60.90
N ALA A 5 23.11 17.37 -61.66
CA ALA A 5 21.73 17.55 -61.18
C ALA A 5 20.98 16.22 -61.12
N ALA A 6 21.17 15.34 -62.12
CA ALA A 6 20.60 14.00 -62.15
C ALA A 6 21.13 13.12 -61.01
N ILE A 7 22.45 13.16 -60.73
CA ILE A 7 23.04 12.38 -59.62
C ILE A 7 22.53 12.85 -58.26
N LYS A 8 22.36 14.17 -58.05
CA LYS A 8 21.80 14.70 -56.79
C LYS A 8 20.34 14.34 -56.59
N SER A 9 19.54 14.30 -57.66
CA SER A 9 18.13 13.91 -57.59
C SER A 9 17.97 12.40 -57.39
N SER A 10 18.81 11.57 -58.03
CA SER A 10 18.84 10.12 -57.76
C SER A 10 19.30 9.79 -56.33
N LEU A 11 20.27 10.52 -55.78
CA LEU A 11 20.73 10.34 -54.40
C LEU A 11 19.64 10.73 -53.38
N LEU A 12 18.90 11.82 -53.64
CA LEU A 12 17.80 12.26 -52.79
C LEU A 12 16.65 11.24 -52.76
N VAL A 13 16.31 10.66 -53.92
CA VAL A 13 15.30 9.59 -54.06
C VAL A 13 15.75 8.31 -53.35
N ALA A 14 17.03 7.93 -53.46
CA ALA A 14 17.58 6.78 -52.76
C ALA A 14 17.54 6.98 -51.23
N THR A 15 17.91 8.17 -50.73
CA THR A 15 17.84 8.45 -49.29
C THR A 15 16.41 8.45 -48.75
N THR A 16 15.44 8.96 -49.52
CA THR A 16 14.03 8.95 -49.08
C THR A 16 13.48 7.53 -49.04
N LEU A 17 13.77 6.69 -50.05
CA LEU A 17 13.37 5.28 -50.06
C LEU A 17 13.97 4.48 -48.90
N ILE A 18 15.23 4.71 -48.55
CA ILE A 18 15.87 4.02 -47.42
C ILE A 18 15.22 4.45 -46.10
N THR A 19 14.95 5.75 -45.91
CA THR A 19 14.31 6.23 -44.68
C THR A 19 12.85 5.74 -44.53
N THR A 20 12.09 5.64 -45.62
CA THR A 20 10.72 5.11 -45.57
C THR A 20 10.70 3.60 -45.36
N SER A 21 11.65 2.85 -45.92
CA SER A 21 11.80 1.41 -45.64
C SER A 21 12.21 1.13 -44.19
N ILE A 22 13.07 1.95 -43.58
CA ILE A 22 13.44 1.82 -42.16
C ILE A 22 12.24 2.13 -41.25
N LEU A 23 11.47 3.18 -41.56
CA LEU A 23 10.25 3.50 -40.81
C LEU A 23 9.16 2.42 -40.96
N LEU A 24 9.02 1.82 -42.15
CA LEU A 24 8.13 0.68 -42.38
C LEU A 24 8.59 -0.56 -41.60
N LEU A 25 9.88 -0.87 -41.59
CA LEU A 25 10.42 -1.99 -40.79
C LEU A 25 10.24 -1.76 -39.29
N TYR A 26 10.40 -0.53 -38.81
CA TYR A 26 10.15 -0.16 -37.41
C TYR A 26 8.66 -0.19 -37.05
N SER A 27 7.78 0.14 -38.00
CA SER A 27 6.33 0.01 -37.83
C SER A 27 5.90 -1.47 -37.84
N PHE A 28 6.51 -2.31 -38.69
CA PHE A 28 6.25 -3.75 -38.73
C PHE A 28 6.80 -4.48 -37.49
N SER A 29 7.95 -4.08 -36.95
CA SER A 29 8.45 -4.64 -35.68
C SER A 29 7.56 -4.29 -34.50
N ASN A 30 6.97 -3.09 -34.48
CA ASN A 30 6.01 -2.69 -33.46
C ASN A 30 4.62 -3.34 -33.65
N PHE A 31 4.22 -3.66 -34.89
CA PHE A 31 2.94 -4.30 -35.20
C PHE A 31 2.94 -5.83 -34.97
N ASN A 32 4.10 -6.50 -35.08
CA ASN A 32 4.22 -7.93 -34.78
C ASN A 32 4.38 -8.26 -33.28
N SER A 33 4.26 -7.27 -32.38
CA SER A 33 4.27 -7.51 -30.93
C SER A 33 2.89 -7.89 -30.36
N SER A 34 1.88 -8.11 -31.21
CA SER A 34 0.53 -8.47 -30.81
C SER A 34 -0.02 -9.69 -31.59
N SER A 35 0.35 -10.91 -31.19
CA SER A 35 -0.58 -12.00 -30.79
C SER A 35 0.09 -13.40 -30.79
N GLU A 36 0.05 -14.04 -29.61
CA GLU A 36 -0.02 -15.49 -29.30
C GLU A 36 1.08 -16.44 -29.83
N GLY A 37 1.71 -17.30 -29.02
CA GLY A 37 1.47 -17.64 -27.63
C GLY A 37 2.54 -18.58 -27.06
N THR A 38 2.79 -18.41 -25.77
CA THR A 38 3.10 -19.44 -24.77
C THR A 38 3.05 -18.71 -23.43
N ARG A 39 1.84 -18.56 -22.88
CA ARG A 39 1.67 -17.98 -21.54
C ARG A 39 2.01 -19.07 -20.52
N GLN A 40 3.28 -19.14 -20.15
CA GLN A 40 3.61 -19.51 -18.78
C GLN A 40 3.04 -18.39 -17.90
N SER A 41 2.05 -18.74 -17.08
CA SER A 41 1.30 -17.77 -16.29
C SER A 41 2.19 -17.25 -15.15
N ASN A 42 2.95 -16.20 -15.42
CA ASN A 42 3.45 -15.36 -14.34
C ASN A 42 2.21 -14.76 -13.69
N PHE A 43 1.86 -15.22 -12.48
CA PHE A 43 0.76 -14.69 -11.67
C PHE A 43 1.11 -13.28 -11.18
N ILE A 44 1.20 -12.33 -12.10
CA ILE A 44 1.36 -10.91 -11.80
C ILE A 44 -0.02 -10.38 -11.45
N LYS A 45 -0.39 -10.45 -10.16
CA LYS A 45 -1.52 -9.66 -9.68
C LYS A 45 -1.00 -8.25 -9.40
N VAL A 46 -0.98 -7.39 -10.42
CA VAL A 46 -0.90 -5.93 -10.18
C VAL A 46 -2.21 -5.54 -9.48
N THR A 47 -2.24 -5.65 -8.16
CA THR A 47 -3.28 -5.01 -7.36
C THR A 47 -3.10 -3.52 -7.57
N ARG A 48 -4.11 -2.87 -8.16
CA ARG A 48 -4.21 -1.43 -8.42
C ARG A 48 -3.33 -0.61 -7.48
N ILE A 49 -2.38 0.13 -8.04
CA ILE A 49 -1.53 1.05 -7.26
C ILE A 49 -2.47 2.10 -6.65
N PHE A 50 -2.70 2.03 -5.35
CA PHE A 50 -3.39 3.10 -4.63
C PHE A 50 -2.51 4.34 -4.66
N PRO A 51 -3.07 5.56 -4.85
CA PRO A 51 -2.29 6.78 -4.77
C PRO A 51 -1.57 6.81 -3.41
N GLN A 52 -0.25 6.71 -3.45
CA GLN A 52 0.59 6.70 -2.26
C GLN A 52 1.11 8.12 -2.04
N GLY A 53 0.70 8.71 -0.91
CA GLY A 53 1.34 9.87 -0.29
C GLY A 53 1.35 11.16 -1.12
N GLY A 54 0.44 12.07 -0.80
CA GLY A 54 0.51 13.48 -1.25
C GLY A 54 -0.70 13.94 -2.06
N ASP A 55 -1.36 13.04 -2.77
CA ASP A 55 -2.61 13.33 -3.47
C ASP A 55 -3.84 12.93 -2.65
N ASP A 56 -5.00 13.48 -3.02
CA ASP A 56 -6.31 13.11 -2.48
C ASP A 56 -6.59 11.64 -2.75
N VAL A 57 -6.28 10.78 -1.77
CA VAL A 57 -6.63 9.37 -1.83
C VAL A 57 -8.15 9.28 -1.78
N ILE A 58 -8.74 8.84 -2.88
CA ILE A 58 -10.18 8.61 -3.05
C ILE A 58 -10.57 7.20 -2.58
N PHE A 59 -11.85 6.99 -2.21
CA PHE A 59 -12.42 5.65 -1.99
C PHE A 59 -12.55 4.88 -3.29
N ASN A 60 -11.44 4.31 -3.76
CA ASN A 60 -11.36 3.55 -5.01
C ASN A 60 -10.88 2.11 -4.80
N GLN A 61 -11.04 1.59 -3.58
CA GLN A 61 -10.74 0.20 -3.28
C GLN A 61 -11.58 -0.74 -4.17
N PRO A 62 -11.01 -1.86 -4.63
CA PRO A 62 -11.70 -2.83 -5.48
C PRO A 62 -12.59 -3.80 -4.68
N TRP A 63 -12.88 -3.51 -3.41
CA TRP A 63 -13.68 -4.33 -2.51
C TRP A 63 -14.74 -3.49 -1.82
N ASP A 64 -15.81 -4.14 -1.37
CA ASP A 64 -16.88 -3.46 -0.66
C ASP A 64 -16.44 -3.06 0.75
N ILE A 65 -16.99 -1.95 1.25
CA ILE A 65 -16.78 -1.48 2.61
C ILE A 65 -18.06 -1.77 3.41
N PRO A 66 -17.95 -2.36 4.62
CA PRO A 66 -19.10 -2.56 5.48
C PRO A 66 -19.88 -1.27 5.73
N GLU A 67 -21.21 -1.39 5.71
CA GLU A 67 -22.10 -0.34 6.17
C GLU A 67 -21.89 -0.10 7.68
N ILE A 68 -22.06 1.15 8.08
CA ILE A 68 -21.91 1.59 9.46
C ILE A 68 -23.03 2.57 9.78
N GLU A 69 -23.36 2.69 11.06
CA GLU A 69 -24.17 3.80 11.54
C GLU A 69 -23.38 5.11 11.39
N VAL A 70 -23.96 6.11 10.75
CA VAL A 70 -23.37 7.44 10.56
C VAL A 70 -24.31 8.47 11.14
N ILE A 71 -23.83 9.24 12.11
CA ILE A 71 -24.59 10.34 12.71
C ILE A 71 -24.49 11.57 11.80
N ASP A 72 -25.63 12.09 11.39
CA ASP A 72 -25.77 13.27 10.53
C ASP A 72 -26.48 14.45 11.23
N GLU A 73 -26.99 14.26 12.45
CA GLU A 73 -27.62 15.31 13.25
C GLU A 73 -26.73 15.79 14.41
N ILE A 74 -26.53 17.12 14.51
CA ILE A 74 -25.68 17.73 15.55
C ILE A 74 -26.30 17.65 16.96
N THR A 75 -27.62 17.55 17.04
CA THR A 75 -28.41 17.51 18.28
C THR A 75 -28.01 16.35 19.19
N VAL A 76 -27.52 15.24 18.61
CA VAL A 76 -26.98 14.08 19.34
C VAL A 76 -25.86 14.48 20.31
N PHE A 77 -25.00 15.42 19.89
CA PHE A 77 -23.89 15.92 20.70
C PHE A 77 -24.30 17.02 21.69
N ASP A 78 -25.49 17.59 21.52
CA ASP A 78 -26.05 18.64 22.37
C ASP A 78 -26.89 18.08 23.52
N ASN A 79 -27.45 16.88 23.36
CA ASN A 79 -28.26 16.19 24.37
C ASN A 79 -27.52 16.04 25.71
N GLN A 80 -28.24 16.12 26.84
CA GLN A 80 -27.72 16.07 28.23
C GLN A 80 -27.16 14.70 28.67
N GLY A 81 -26.64 13.88 27.74
CA GLY A 81 -25.98 12.62 28.06
C GLY A 81 -24.64 12.79 28.80
N VAL A 82 -24.14 11.70 29.37
CA VAL A 82 -22.85 11.67 30.08
C VAL A 82 -21.64 11.39 29.17
N GLU A 83 -21.88 11.11 27.90
CA GLU A 83 -20.83 10.73 26.96
C GLU A 83 -19.91 11.90 26.61
N LYS A 84 -18.63 11.58 26.44
CA LYS A 84 -17.58 12.51 26.04
C LYS A 84 -17.07 12.14 24.65
N TYR A 85 -16.72 13.13 23.86
CA TYR A 85 -16.25 12.95 22.50
C TYR A 85 -14.94 13.67 22.23
N LEU A 86 -14.02 12.97 21.56
CA LEU A 86 -12.75 13.50 21.10
C LEU A 86 -12.77 13.61 19.58
N VAL A 87 -12.70 14.83 19.06
CA VAL A 87 -12.75 15.12 17.63
C VAL A 87 -11.37 15.53 17.08
N SER A 88 -11.11 15.19 15.82
CA SER A 88 -9.92 15.63 15.09
C SER A 88 -10.27 15.86 13.62
N ASN A 89 -9.40 16.57 12.92
CA ASN A 89 -9.58 16.86 11.49
C ASN A 89 -8.87 15.86 10.57
N PHE A 90 -8.06 14.94 11.12
CA PHE A 90 -7.30 13.94 10.36
C PHE A 90 -6.49 14.51 9.17
N SER A 91 -6.11 15.79 9.23
CA SER A 91 -5.72 16.56 8.04
C SER A 91 -4.21 16.62 7.78
N PHE A 92 -3.38 16.30 8.77
CA PHE A 92 -1.92 16.46 8.69
C PHE A 92 -1.26 15.55 7.66
N SER A 93 -1.87 14.41 7.35
CA SER A 93 -1.46 13.56 6.25
C SER A 93 -2.53 12.56 5.88
N LYS A 94 -2.81 12.44 4.58
CA LYS A 94 -3.77 11.50 4.00
C LYS A 94 -3.20 10.08 3.82
N GLY A 95 -1.91 9.88 4.08
CA GLY A 95 -1.29 8.55 4.01
C GLY A 95 -1.86 7.61 5.07
N LEU A 96 -2.23 6.39 4.69
CA LEU A 96 -2.90 5.44 5.57
C LEU A 96 -2.15 5.21 6.89
N GLY A 97 -0.83 5.00 6.85
CA GLY A 97 -0.01 4.82 8.07
C GLY A 97 -0.04 6.04 9.00
N ASN A 98 -0.12 7.25 8.44
CA ASN A 98 -0.19 8.48 9.25
C ASN A 98 -1.57 8.65 9.88
N LEU A 99 -2.64 8.25 9.18
CA LEU A 99 -3.99 8.17 9.73
C LEU A 99 -4.07 7.12 10.85
N MET A 100 -3.40 5.98 10.70
CA MET A 100 -3.34 4.95 11.74
C MET A 100 -2.70 5.49 13.02
N PHE A 101 -1.59 6.25 12.93
CA PHE A 101 -0.98 6.89 14.10
C PHE A 101 -1.89 7.91 14.77
N GLN A 102 -2.57 8.74 13.99
CA GLN A 102 -3.51 9.74 14.51
C GLN A 102 -4.67 9.05 15.24
N TYR A 103 -5.32 8.07 14.59
CA TYR A 103 -6.41 7.32 15.20
C TYR A 103 -5.98 6.56 16.44
N ALA A 104 -4.86 5.83 16.41
CA ALA A 104 -4.36 5.09 17.57
C ALA A 104 -4.12 6.00 18.78
N SER A 105 -3.52 7.16 18.55
CA SER A 105 -3.25 8.14 19.60
C SER A 105 -4.53 8.76 20.14
N LEU A 106 -5.46 9.16 19.27
CA LEU A 106 -6.74 9.74 19.67
C LEU A 106 -7.62 8.72 20.40
N HIS A 107 -7.73 7.50 19.88
CA HIS A 107 -8.47 6.42 20.51
C HIS A 107 -7.90 6.12 21.90
N SER A 108 -6.56 6.12 22.04
CA SER A 108 -5.94 5.92 23.34
C SER A 108 -6.25 7.03 24.34
N LEU A 109 -6.12 8.29 23.91
CA LEU A 109 -6.50 9.44 24.72
C LEU A 109 -7.99 9.38 25.10
N ALA A 110 -8.86 9.03 24.16
CA ALA A 110 -10.29 8.90 24.40
C ALA A 110 -10.57 7.88 25.51
N LYS A 111 -9.95 6.69 25.48
CA LYS A 111 -10.10 5.69 26.56
C LYS A 111 -9.56 6.17 27.91
N ILE A 112 -8.46 6.95 27.96
CA ILE A 112 -7.94 7.53 29.22
C ILE A 112 -8.97 8.48 29.86
N TYR A 113 -9.67 9.26 29.03
CA TYR A 113 -10.62 10.27 29.50
C TYR A 113 -12.08 9.77 29.60
N GLY A 114 -12.33 8.49 29.30
CA GLY A 114 -13.68 7.91 29.26
C GLY A 114 -14.54 8.52 28.14
N ALA A 115 -13.95 8.71 26.96
CA ALA A 115 -14.56 9.32 25.79
C ALA A 115 -14.54 8.37 24.58
N SER A 116 -15.37 8.69 23.58
CA SER A 116 -15.37 8.08 22.25
C SER A 116 -14.65 8.97 21.24
N VAL A 117 -13.92 8.37 20.29
CA VAL A 117 -13.29 9.11 19.20
C VAL A 117 -14.29 9.32 18.08
N ILE A 118 -14.35 10.55 17.55
CA ILE A 118 -15.17 10.88 16.39
C ILE A 118 -14.34 10.70 15.13
N LEU A 119 -14.92 9.99 14.15
CA LEU A 119 -14.34 9.81 12.81
C LEU A 119 -15.33 10.29 11.73
N PRO A 120 -14.88 11.06 10.74
CA PRO A 120 -15.69 11.29 9.56
C PRO A 120 -15.89 9.96 8.80
N ASN A 121 -17.08 9.74 8.26
CA ASN A 121 -17.41 8.55 7.47
C ASN A 121 -16.52 8.42 6.22
N SER A 122 -15.96 9.52 5.73
CA SER A 122 -15.00 9.59 4.62
C SER A 122 -13.56 9.20 5.00
N THR A 123 -13.32 8.77 6.24
CA THR A 123 -11.97 8.36 6.65
C THR A 123 -11.49 7.12 5.90
N LEU A 124 -10.26 7.19 5.36
CA LEU A 124 -9.65 6.10 4.59
C LEU A 124 -9.36 4.86 5.43
N LEU A 125 -9.34 4.97 6.75
CA LEU A 125 -9.13 3.83 7.65
C LEU A 125 -10.22 2.76 7.46
N ARG A 126 -11.45 3.17 7.11
CA ARG A 126 -12.58 2.26 6.82
C ARG A 126 -12.32 1.33 5.63
N ARG A 127 -11.39 1.68 4.75
CA ARG A 127 -11.04 0.84 3.59
C ARG A 127 -10.42 -0.50 4.02
N ALA A 128 -9.87 -0.58 5.23
CA ALA A 128 -9.12 -1.76 5.65
C ALA A 128 -9.49 -2.27 7.03
N PHE A 129 -9.99 -1.44 7.96
CA PHE A 129 -10.03 -1.80 9.37
C PHE A 129 -11.43 -1.74 10.00
N ASN A 130 -11.67 -2.64 10.96
CA ASN A 130 -12.82 -2.60 11.87
C ASN A 130 -12.51 -1.68 13.06
N LEU A 131 -13.03 -0.45 13.04
CA LEU A 131 -12.74 0.58 14.03
C LEU A 131 -13.92 0.76 15.01
N ASP A 132 -13.62 0.77 16.31
CA ASP A 132 -14.50 1.25 17.39
C ASP A 132 -14.40 2.78 17.44
N ALA A 133 -15.35 3.45 16.79
CA ALA A 133 -15.42 4.90 16.72
C ALA A 133 -16.86 5.36 16.50
N THR A 134 -17.16 6.59 16.93
CA THR A 134 -18.41 7.27 16.57
C THR A 134 -18.25 7.88 15.19
N PHE A 135 -18.95 7.34 14.20
CA PHE A 135 -18.89 7.85 12.85
C PHE A 135 -19.91 8.95 12.62
N VAL A 136 -19.44 10.03 11.97
CA VAL A 136 -20.25 11.20 11.64
C VAL A 136 -20.10 11.55 10.17
N THR A 137 -21.02 12.34 9.61
CA THR A 137 -20.79 12.96 8.30
C THR A 137 -19.63 13.96 8.36
N ASP A 138 -18.96 14.21 7.24
CA ASP A 138 -17.90 15.23 7.16
C ASP A 138 -18.39 16.60 7.65
N GLN A 139 -19.63 16.97 7.30
CA GLN A 139 -20.24 18.22 7.74
C GLN A 139 -20.35 18.32 9.26
N ILE A 140 -20.78 17.25 9.93
CA ILE A 140 -20.87 17.21 11.39
C ILE A 140 -19.48 17.28 12.03
N ASN A 141 -18.48 16.58 11.47
CA ASN A 141 -17.10 16.67 11.96
C ASN A 141 -16.57 18.12 11.92
N GLU A 142 -16.80 18.83 10.82
CA GLU A 142 -16.41 20.25 10.67
C GLU A 142 -17.13 21.17 11.67
N ILE A 143 -18.44 20.96 11.91
CA ILE A 143 -19.20 21.72 12.91
C ILE A 143 -18.63 21.51 14.31
N LEU A 144 -18.32 20.26 14.69
CA LEU A 144 -17.76 19.92 16.00
C LEU A 144 -16.37 20.52 16.21
N LEU A 145 -15.53 20.51 15.17
CA LEU A 145 -14.23 21.18 15.20
C LEU A 145 -14.37 22.69 15.33
N ALA A 146 -15.31 23.31 14.61
CA ALA A 146 -15.57 24.74 14.69
C ALA A 146 -16.01 25.18 16.10
N ARG A 147 -16.80 24.35 16.81
CA ARG A 147 -17.20 24.56 18.21
C ARG A 147 -16.03 24.50 19.19
N GLN A 148 -14.92 23.86 18.83
CA GLN A 148 -13.72 23.72 19.66
C GLN A 148 -12.54 24.56 19.16
N ARG A 149 -12.77 25.52 18.26
CA ARG A 149 -11.69 26.31 17.62
C ARG A 149 -10.73 26.93 18.63
N ASP A 150 -11.25 27.50 19.72
CA ASP A 150 -10.46 28.25 20.70
C ASP A 150 -9.86 27.35 21.80
N SER A 151 -10.32 26.10 21.91
CA SER A 151 -9.90 25.12 22.92
C SER A 151 -9.13 23.93 22.33
N THR A 152 -8.90 23.92 21.01
CA THR A 152 -8.22 22.81 20.33
C THR A 152 -6.78 22.67 20.80
N VAL A 153 -6.39 21.45 21.19
CA VAL A 153 -5.00 21.15 21.53
C VAL A 153 -4.24 20.77 20.27
N PHE A 154 -3.23 21.58 19.94
CA PHE A 154 -2.38 21.37 18.77
C PHE A 154 -1.05 20.69 19.14
N SER A 155 -0.77 19.55 18.52
CA SER A 155 0.55 18.89 18.58
C SER A 155 1.32 19.15 17.29
N LYS A 156 2.21 20.16 17.32
CA LYS A 156 2.92 20.65 16.13
C LYS A 156 4.15 19.81 15.78
N ASP A 157 4.88 19.33 16.78
CA ASP A 157 6.17 18.68 16.57
C ASP A 157 5.99 17.22 16.21
N CYS A 158 6.65 16.77 15.13
CA CYS A 158 6.65 15.35 14.81
C CYS A 158 7.16 14.55 15.99
N CYS A 159 6.52 13.40 16.20
CA CYS A 159 7.12 12.35 16.98
C CYS A 159 7.32 12.77 18.46
N SER A 160 6.74 13.89 18.89
CA SER A 160 6.76 14.39 20.25
C SER A 160 5.66 13.75 21.09
N PHE A 161 5.88 13.62 22.39
CA PHE A 161 4.86 13.16 23.33
C PHE A 161 4.56 14.26 24.34
N THR A 162 3.40 14.87 24.16
CA THR A 162 2.84 15.82 25.12
C THR A 162 1.43 15.36 25.43
N PRO A 163 1.15 14.86 26.66
CA PRO A 163 -0.19 14.44 27.02
C PRO A 163 -1.09 15.68 27.09
N PRO A 164 -2.13 15.78 26.24
CA PRO A 164 -3.01 16.92 26.26
C PRO A 164 -3.90 16.86 27.50
N SER A 165 -4.14 18.01 28.13
CA SER A 165 -5.21 18.16 29.13
C SER A 165 -6.51 18.43 28.38
N LEU A 166 -7.39 17.43 28.38
CA LEU A 166 -8.65 17.41 27.64
C LEU A 166 -9.85 17.55 28.59
N PHE A 167 -11.02 17.87 28.04
CA PHE A 167 -12.30 17.93 28.76
C PHE A 167 -12.28 18.86 29.98
N ARG A 168 -11.64 20.03 29.83
CA ARG A 168 -11.56 21.07 30.87
C ARG A 168 -12.94 21.65 31.17
N ASP A 169 -13.11 22.15 32.39
CA ASP A 169 -14.31 22.86 32.85
C ASP A 169 -15.61 22.07 32.67
N GLY A 170 -15.53 20.74 32.74
CA GLY A 170 -16.67 19.85 32.55
C GLY A 170 -17.12 19.70 31.10
N SER A 171 -16.36 20.21 30.13
CA SER A 171 -16.67 20.04 28.71
C SER A 171 -16.76 18.56 28.34
N ARG A 172 -17.78 18.22 27.54
CA ARG A 172 -17.97 16.87 26.98
C ARG A 172 -17.35 16.71 25.59
N LEU A 173 -16.91 17.81 24.98
CA LEU A 173 -16.26 17.82 23.67
C LEU A 173 -14.85 18.37 23.83
N SER A 174 -13.89 17.74 23.16
CA SER A 174 -12.52 18.26 23.06
C SER A 174 -11.96 17.94 21.70
N ALA A 175 -11.09 18.81 21.20
CA ALA A 175 -10.44 18.65 19.92
C ALA A 175 -8.92 18.51 20.09
N VAL A 176 -8.35 17.53 19.39
CA VAL A 176 -6.90 17.35 19.30
C VAL A 176 -6.51 17.26 17.85
N ILE A 177 -5.56 18.09 17.43
CA ILE A 177 -5.10 18.18 16.05
C ILE A 177 -3.57 18.13 16.03
N GLY A 178 -2.97 17.23 15.25
CA GLY A 178 -1.51 17.21 15.14
C GLY A 178 -0.90 15.94 14.55
N TYR A 179 0.43 15.93 14.48
CA TYR A 179 1.23 14.85 13.90
C TYR A 179 1.62 13.81 14.97
N LEU A 180 0.62 13.23 15.64
CA LEU A 180 0.69 12.35 16.83
C LEU A 180 1.43 11.00 16.60
N GLN A 181 2.60 11.01 15.97
CA GLN A 181 3.40 9.84 15.60
C GLN A 181 4.38 9.45 16.69
N ASN A 182 3.93 9.47 17.95
CA ASN A 182 4.73 8.98 19.06
C ASN A 182 4.03 7.78 19.70
N PRO A 183 4.66 6.59 19.73
CA PRO A 183 4.04 5.40 20.29
C PRO A 183 3.68 5.55 21.77
N ARG A 184 4.28 6.48 22.52
CA ARG A 184 3.91 6.73 23.94
C ARG A 184 2.46 7.14 24.13
N TYR A 185 1.76 7.58 23.08
CA TYR A 185 0.33 7.84 23.17
C TYR A 185 -0.50 6.58 23.40
N PHE A 186 -0.04 5.40 22.97
CA PHE A 186 -0.83 4.17 23.05
C PHE A 186 -0.05 2.92 23.48
N HIS A 187 1.27 2.88 23.33
CA HIS A 187 2.13 1.77 23.69
C HIS A 187 2.98 2.12 24.94
N PRO A 188 3.11 1.21 25.92
CA PRO A 188 2.51 -0.13 25.97
C PRO A 188 1.07 -0.15 26.56
N ILE A 189 0.63 0.94 27.18
CA ILE A 189 -0.55 0.99 28.08
C ILE A 189 -1.84 0.51 27.41
N GLN A 190 -2.06 0.87 26.14
CA GLN A 190 -3.27 0.54 25.38
C GLN A 190 -2.99 -0.29 24.13
N GLN A 191 -1.80 -0.87 24.01
CA GLN A 191 -1.39 -1.60 22.81
C GLN A 191 -2.42 -2.67 22.42
N GLU A 192 -2.87 -3.48 23.38
CA GLU A 192 -3.82 -4.57 23.09
C GLU A 192 -5.19 -4.05 22.62
N ILE A 193 -5.63 -2.91 23.15
CA ILE A 193 -6.87 -2.26 22.71
C ILE A 193 -6.68 -1.72 21.29
N ILE A 194 -5.54 -1.08 21.00
CA ILE A 194 -5.24 -0.55 19.67
C ILE A 194 -5.09 -1.65 18.62
N ARG A 195 -4.50 -2.81 18.97
CA ARG A 195 -4.39 -3.95 18.05
C ARG A 195 -5.76 -4.44 17.57
N LYS A 196 -6.77 -4.41 18.44
CA LYS A 196 -8.16 -4.77 18.08
C LYS A 196 -8.77 -3.80 17.07
N GLN A 197 -8.36 -2.53 17.08
CA GLN A 197 -8.87 -1.54 16.12
C GLN A 197 -8.32 -1.74 14.71
N PHE A 198 -7.15 -2.36 14.58
CA PHE A 198 -6.51 -2.60 13.28
C PHE A 198 -6.64 -4.05 12.82
N THR A 199 -7.74 -4.72 13.19
CA THR A 199 -8.15 -5.96 12.53
C THR A 199 -8.74 -5.65 11.16
N PHE A 200 -8.41 -6.46 10.17
CA PHE A 200 -8.87 -6.22 8.80
C PHE A 200 -10.36 -6.49 8.66
N ILE A 201 -11.01 -5.77 7.74
CA ILE A 201 -12.33 -6.16 7.24
C ILE A 201 -12.22 -7.47 6.44
N GLU A 202 -13.29 -8.26 6.44
CA GLU A 202 -13.32 -9.59 5.83
C GLU A 202 -12.84 -9.60 4.36
N PRO A 203 -13.23 -8.66 3.47
CA PRO A 203 -12.74 -8.67 2.08
C PRO A 203 -11.22 -8.52 1.96
N VAL A 204 -10.60 -7.73 2.84
CA VAL A 204 -9.15 -7.50 2.84
C VAL A 204 -8.42 -8.72 3.38
N GLU A 205 -8.91 -9.30 4.48
CA GLU A 205 -8.35 -10.53 5.05
C GLU A 205 -8.43 -11.69 4.05
N HIS A 206 -9.57 -11.86 3.39
CA HIS A 206 -9.74 -12.88 2.35
C HIS A 206 -8.80 -12.64 1.16
N MET A 207 -8.64 -11.40 0.70
CA MET A 207 -7.72 -11.10 -0.39
C MET A 207 -6.27 -11.41 -0.03
N ALA A 208 -5.84 -11.05 1.19
CA ALA A 208 -4.49 -11.29 1.67
C ALA A 208 -4.21 -12.80 1.84
N THR A 209 -5.10 -13.53 2.49
CA THR A 209 -4.95 -14.99 2.68
C THR A 209 -4.98 -15.75 1.36
N SER A 210 -5.87 -15.38 0.43
CA SER A 210 -5.88 -15.96 -0.92
C SER A 210 -4.60 -15.67 -1.69
N PHE A 211 -4.07 -14.45 -1.58
CA PHE A 211 -2.78 -14.11 -2.19
C PHE A 211 -1.64 -14.98 -1.63
N LEU A 212 -1.53 -15.11 -0.31
CA LEU A 212 -0.50 -15.95 0.32
C LEU A 212 -0.65 -17.42 -0.09
N ARG A 213 -1.88 -17.95 -0.17
CA ARG A 213 -2.13 -19.31 -0.67
C ARG A 213 -1.65 -19.49 -2.11
N THR A 214 -1.90 -18.52 -2.99
CA THR A 214 -1.39 -18.57 -4.37
C THR A 214 0.14 -18.67 -4.41
N LEU A 215 0.86 -17.97 -3.52
CA LEU A 215 2.32 -18.09 -3.46
C LEU A 215 2.78 -19.49 -3.06
N ILE A 216 2.08 -20.17 -2.14
CA ILE A 216 2.35 -21.56 -1.78
C ILE A 216 2.19 -22.46 -3.01
N PHE A 217 1.09 -22.33 -3.74
CA PHE A 217 0.84 -23.11 -4.96
C PHE A 217 1.88 -22.85 -6.05
N SER A 218 2.21 -21.58 -6.33
CA SER A 218 3.21 -21.21 -7.33
C SER A 218 4.59 -21.77 -6.98
N ARG A 219 4.97 -21.73 -5.69
CA ARG A 219 6.21 -22.32 -5.20
C ARG A 219 6.23 -23.84 -5.35
N ALA A 220 5.15 -24.52 -4.97
CA ALA A 220 5.04 -25.97 -5.11
C ALA A 220 5.16 -26.40 -6.58
N LEU A 221 4.52 -25.67 -7.50
CA LEU A 221 4.62 -25.92 -8.94
C LEU A 221 6.04 -25.69 -9.47
N ALA A 222 6.75 -24.65 -9.02
CA ALA A 222 8.12 -24.38 -9.44
C ALA A 222 9.13 -25.45 -8.98
N ARG A 223 8.83 -26.15 -7.88
CA ARG A 223 9.62 -27.28 -7.36
C ARG A 223 9.23 -28.62 -8.00
N ALA A 224 8.16 -28.66 -8.79
CA ALA A 224 7.74 -29.88 -9.47
C ALA A 224 8.72 -30.19 -10.62
N HIS A 225 9.22 -31.42 -10.66
CA HIS A 225 10.15 -31.85 -11.70
C HIS A 225 9.44 -32.78 -12.69
N PRO A 226 9.67 -32.67 -14.01
CA PRO A 226 9.11 -33.63 -14.95
C PRO A 226 9.70 -35.03 -14.72
N LEU A 227 8.84 -36.05 -14.64
CA LEU A 227 9.21 -37.43 -14.32
C LEU A 227 10.03 -38.12 -15.43
N PHE A 228 9.98 -37.62 -16.67
CA PHE A 228 10.61 -38.28 -17.81
C PHE A 228 11.15 -37.30 -18.86
N ASP A 229 12.47 -37.29 -19.06
CA ASP A 229 13.17 -36.53 -20.12
C ASP A 229 12.98 -37.11 -21.54
N ASN A 230 12.27 -38.24 -21.67
CA ASN A 230 12.23 -39.08 -22.90
C ASN A 230 10.82 -39.48 -23.36
N LEU A 231 9.78 -38.69 -23.07
CA LEU A 231 8.45 -38.96 -23.62
C LEU A 231 8.37 -38.48 -25.08
N LYS A 232 8.14 -39.44 -25.98
CA LYS A 232 8.09 -39.25 -27.44
C LYS A 232 6.79 -38.58 -27.94
N GLN A 233 5.86 -38.19 -27.08
CA GLN A 233 4.59 -37.57 -27.50
C GLN A 233 4.23 -36.35 -26.63
N PRO A 234 3.86 -35.20 -27.24
CA PRO A 234 3.32 -34.05 -26.51
C PRO A 234 2.01 -34.43 -25.83
N GLY A 235 1.90 -34.23 -24.51
CA GLY A 235 0.66 -34.42 -23.74
C GLY A 235 0.75 -35.38 -22.54
N ASP A 236 1.83 -36.15 -22.40
CA ASP A 236 2.04 -37.12 -21.29
C ASP A 236 3.00 -36.61 -20.21
N GLU A 237 3.17 -35.29 -20.07
CA GLU A 237 4.05 -34.69 -19.05
C GLU A 237 3.53 -34.98 -17.63
N ALA A 238 4.02 -36.06 -17.03
CA ALA A 238 3.81 -36.34 -15.61
C ALA A 238 4.87 -35.57 -14.80
N PHE A 239 4.44 -34.81 -13.80
CA PHE A 239 5.32 -34.07 -12.88
C PHE A 239 5.40 -34.81 -11.54
N GLU A 240 6.61 -34.97 -11.03
CA GLU A 240 6.86 -35.35 -9.64
C GLU A 240 6.79 -34.09 -8.80
N THR A 241 5.78 -34.01 -7.95
CA THR A 241 5.72 -32.99 -6.91
C THR A 241 6.21 -33.62 -5.62
N ASP A 242 7.04 -32.89 -4.89
CA ASP A 242 7.33 -33.20 -3.49
C ASP A 242 5.98 -33.33 -2.73
N PRO A 243 5.67 -34.50 -2.14
CA PRO A 243 4.35 -34.80 -1.57
C PRO A 243 3.97 -33.81 -0.46
N ASP A 244 4.96 -33.18 0.16
CA ASP A 244 4.76 -32.18 1.21
C ASP A 244 4.78 -30.74 0.68
N ALA A 245 4.97 -30.49 -0.62
CA ALA A 245 5.14 -29.13 -1.16
C ALA A 245 3.97 -28.16 -0.88
N LEU A 246 2.76 -28.68 -0.69
CA LEU A 246 1.55 -27.90 -0.35
C LEU A 246 1.27 -27.84 1.15
N THR A 247 1.93 -28.68 1.94
CA THR A 247 1.74 -28.83 3.40
C THR A 247 2.96 -28.38 4.19
N GLU A 248 4.10 -28.13 3.54
CA GLU A 248 5.34 -27.62 4.13
C GLU A 248 5.10 -26.22 4.69
N ASP A 249 5.55 -25.99 5.93
CA ASP A 249 5.46 -24.69 6.57
C ASP A 249 6.32 -23.66 5.82
N VAL A 250 5.68 -22.68 5.19
CA VAL A 250 6.35 -21.59 4.46
C VAL A 250 6.63 -20.41 5.39
N PHE A 251 7.90 -19.98 5.43
CA PHE A 251 8.30 -18.80 6.19
C PHE A 251 8.17 -17.53 5.33
N PHE A 252 7.06 -16.81 5.48
CA PHE A 252 6.82 -15.57 4.74
C PHE A 252 7.56 -14.37 5.34
N VAL A 253 8.21 -13.59 4.49
CA VAL A 253 8.89 -12.35 4.87
C VAL A 253 8.43 -11.19 3.98
N GLY A 254 7.72 -10.23 4.58
CA GLY A 254 7.35 -8.99 3.91
C GLY A 254 8.54 -8.05 3.75
N VAL A 255 8.83 -7.60 2.53
CA VAL A 255 9.90 -6.66 2.21
C VAL A 255 9.29 -5.36 1.69
N HIS A 256 9.36 -4.30 2.50
CA HIS A 256 8.88 -2.98 2.09
C HIS A 256 10.02 -2.17 1.44
N VAL A 257 9.88 -1.91 0.15
CA VAL A 257 10.81 -1.12 -0.66
C VAL A 257 10.23 0.27 -0.87
N ARG A 258 10.50 1.18 0.06
CA ARG A 258 10.10 2.59 0.02
C ARG A 258 11.12 3.40 -0.78
N ARG A 259 10.77 3.80 -1.99
CA ARG A 259 11.71 4.40 -2.96
C ARG A 259 11.05 5.40 -3.92
N GLY A 260 10.01 5.01 -4.63
CA GLY A 260 9.43 5.70 -5.79
C GLY A 260 8.98 7.14 -5.52
N MET A 261 7.67 7.38 -5.58
CA MET A 261 7.15 8.74 -5.45
C MET A 261 7.52 9.39 -4.11
N ASP A 262 7.53 8.61 -3.04
CA ASP A 262 7.70 9.16 -1.70
C ASP A 262 9.15 9.57 -1.37
N ILE A 263 10.16 8.96 -2.00
CA ILE A 263 11.57 9.25 -1.68
C ILE A 263 12.32 9.85 -2.86
N THR A 264 12.26 9.24 -4.03
CA THR A 264 13.07 9.69 -5.19
C THR A 264 12.48 10.91 -5.88
N VAL A 265 11.15 11.04 -5.89
CA VAL A 265 10.41 12.12 -6.56
C VAL A 265 10.06 13.26 -5.59
N ASN A 266 9.69 12.95 -4.34
CA ASN A 266 9.26 13.96 -3.37
C ASN A 266 10.41 14.86 -2.90
N GLU A 267 10.44 16.09 -3.41
CA GLU A 267 11.50 17.05 -3.08
C GLU A 267 11.53 17.43 -1.59
N ARG A 268 10.36 17.55 -0.94
CA ARG A 268 10.27 17.86 0.49
C ARG A 268 10.98 16.80 1.33
N ASN A 269 10.69 15.53 1.07
CA ASN A 269 11.31 14.42 1.80
C ASN A 269 12.82 14.36 1.54
N ARG A 270 13.25 14.60 0.30
CA ARG A 270 14.68 14.68 -0.03
C ARG A 270 15.40 15.82 0.70
N ARG A 271 14.81 17.02 0.75
CA ARG A 271 15.34 18.16 1.52
C ARG A 271 15.40 17.86 3.01
N HIS A 272 14.50 17.01 3.51
CA HIS A 272 14.50 16.53 4.89
C HIS A 272 15.50 15.39 5.15
N GLY A 273 16.29 14.98 4.15
CA GLY A 273 17.36 13.99 4.29
C GLY A 273 16.93 12.54 4.03
N HIS A 274 15.73 12.31 3.50
CA HIS A 274 15.28 10.96 3.16
C HIS A 274 16.09 10.40 1.98
N THR A 275 16.61 9.18 2.14
CA THR A 275 17.35 8.47 1.10
C THR A 275 16.78 7.07 0.90
N ALA A 276 16.64 6.66 -0.36
CA ALA A 276 16.23 5.30 -0.67
C ALA A 276 17.35 4.32 -0.28
N ALA A 277 16.99 3.22 0.37
CA ALA A 277 17.97 2.18 0.71
C ALA A 277 18.61 1.61 -0.58
N PRO A 278 19.93 1.33 -0.58
CA PRO A 278 20.61 0.72 -1.72
C PRO A 278 20.20 -0.74 -1.88
N LEU A 279 20.32 -1.31 -3.08
CA LEU A 279 20.02 -2.73 -3.33
C LEU A 279 20.72 -3.66 -2.33
N ARG A 280 22.02 -3.39 -2.07
CA ARG A 280 22.85 -4.15 -1.13
C ARG A 280 22.24 -4.28 0.27
N TYR A 281 21.48 -3.27 0.73
CA TYR A 281 20.80 -3.37 2.02
C TYR A 281 19.78 -4.51 2.03
N TYR A 282 18.97 -4.62 0.98
CA TYR A 282 17.97 -5.66 0.84
C TYR A 282 18.61 -7.04 0.64
N GLU A 283 19.65 -7.14 -0.20
CA GLU A 283 20.36 -8.40 -0.43
C GLU A 283 20.95 -8.98 0.87
N LEU A 284 21.63 -8.13 1.66
CA LEU A 284 22.20 -8.54 2.94
C LEU A 284 21.11 -8.95 3.94
N ALA A 285 20.01 -8.20 4.01
CA ALA A 285 18.89 -8.52 4.90
C ALA A 285 18.21 -9.85 4.51
N MET A 286 17.93 -10.06 3.22
CA MET A 286 17.31 -11.29 2.73
C MET A 286 18.23 -12.50 2.90
N ASN A 287 19.53 -12.36 2.67
CA ASN A 287 20.49 -13.44 2.89
C ASN A 287 20.56 -13.85 4.37
N ARG A 288 20.57 -12.89 5.28
CA ARG A 288 20.55 -13.17 6.72
C ARG A 288 19.30 -13.97 7.13
N ILE A 289 18.15 -13.70 6.54
CA ILE A 289 16.92 -14.49 6.78
C ILE A 289 17.07 -15.91 6.22
N ARG A 290 17.60 -16.07 5.00
CA ARG A 290 17.82 -17.38 4.38
C ARG A 290 18.80 -18.26 5.17
N GLU A 291 19.75 -17.65 5.87
CA GLU A 291 20.68 -18.36 6.76
C GLU A 291 20.00 -18.87 8.05
N GLN A 292 18.87 -18.29 8.44
CA GLN A 292 18.19 -18.56 9.70
C GLN A 292 16.91 -19.39 9.55
N HIS A 293 16.33 -19.39 8.35
CA HIS A 293 15.06 -20.03 8.06
C HIS A 293 15.14 -20.81 6.75
N GLU A 294 14.63 -22.03 6.79
CA GLU A 294 14.36 -22.80 5.58
C GLU A 294 13.01 -22.38 4.99
N ASN A 295 12.73 -22.80 3.75
CA ASN A 295 11.45 -22.59 3.09
C ASN A 295 10.92 -21.14 3.06
N VAL A 296 11.82 -20.16 2.82
CA VAL A 296 11.48 -18.72 2.86
C VAL A 296 10.85 -18.23 1.56
N VAL A 297 9.79 -17.42 1.68
CA VAL A 297 9.15 -16.67 0.57
C VAL A 297 9.18 -15.18 0.90
N PHE A 298 9.65 -14.35 -0.03
CA PHE A 298 9.80 -12.91 0.18
C PHE A 298 8.71 -12.13 -0.55
N VAL A 299 7.75 -11.59 0.21
CA VAL A 299 6.65 -10.79 -0.33
C VAL A 299 7.07 -9.33 -0.46
N ILE A 300 7.34 -8.86 -1.67
CA ILE A 300 7.85 -7.50 -1.91
C ILE A 300 6.71 -6.50 -2.11
N CYS A 301 6.67 -5.46 -1.30
CA CYS A 301 5.76 -4.32 -1.43
C CYS A 301 6.56 -3.06 -1.75
N SER A 302 6.28 -2.39 -2.86
CA SER A 302 7.01 -1.18 -3.27
C SER A 302 6.11 -0.12 -3.87
N ASP A 303 6.49 1.14 -3.67
CA ASP A 303 5.96 2.31 -4.40
C ASP A 303 6.71 2.55 -5.74
N ASP A 304 7.73 1.76 -6.05
CA ASP A 304 8.42 1.68 -7.34
C ASP A 304 8.49 0.21 -7.83
N PRO A 305 7.39 -0.32 -8.37
CA PRO A 305 7.31 -1.72 -8.78
C PRO A 305 8.27 -2.05 -9.94
N LEU A 306 8.61 -1.08 -10.79
CA LEU A 306 9.55 -1.28 -11.89
C LEU A 306 10.98 -1.49 -11.37
N TRP A 307 11.40 -0.66 -10.42
CA TRP A 307 12.69 -0.86 -9.75
C TRP A 307 12.70 -2.17 -8.96
N ALA A 308 11.65 -2.48 -8.20
CA ALA A 308 11.57 -3.73 -7.45
C ALA A 308 11.71 -4.95 -8.37
N ARG A 309 10.93 -5.03 -9.47
CA ARG A 309 11.01 -6.16 -10.42
C ARG A 309 12.38 -6.31 -11.06
N LYS A 310 13.04 -5.19 -11.39
CA LYS A 310 14.38 -5.21 -11.99
C LYS A 310 15.44 -5.79 -11.04
N ASN A 311 15.33 -5.50 -9.74
CA ASN A 311 16.36 -5.85 -8.77
C ASN A 311 16.06 -7.13 -7.97
N PHE A 312 14.80 -7.57 -7.96
CA PHE A 312 14.35 -8.81 -7.34
C PHE A 312 13.63 -9.69 -8.38
N PRO A 313 14.37 -10.24 -9.36
CA PRO A 313 13.79 -11.11 -10.38
C PRO A 313 13.37 -12.45 -9.76
N GLU A 314 12.21 -12.97 -10.17
CA GLU A 314 11.71 -14.29 -9.75
C GLU A 314 12.79 -15.36 -9.91
N THR A 315 12.90 -16.27 -8.93
CA THR A 315 13.86 -17.38 -8.97
C THR A 315 13.14 -18.70 -8.71
N ASP A 316 13.65 -19.80 -9.27
CA ASP A 316 13.11 -21.16 -9.10
C ASP A 316 13.06 -21.62 -7.63
N LYS A 317 13.76 -20.92 -6.73
CA LYS A 317 13.74 -21.13 -5.28
C LYS A 317 12.67 -20.30 -4.55
N GLY A 318 11.79 -19.66 -5.30
CA GLY A 318 10.70 -18.82 -4.81
C GLY A 318 11.16 -17.38 -4.55
N LEU A 319 10.52 -16.44 -5.25
CA LEU A 319 10.22 -15.12 -4.73
C LEU A 319 8.72 -15.06 -4.45
#